data_AF-A0AAW9TNH0-F1
#
_entry.id   AF-A0AAW9TNH0-F1
#
_cell.length_a   1.000
_cell.length_b   1.000
_cell.length_c   1.000
_cell.angle_alpha   90.00
_cell.angle_beta   90.00
_cell.angle_gamma   90.00
#
_symmetry.space_group_name_H-M   'P 1'
#
loop_
_entity.id
_entity.type
_entity.pdbx_description
1 polymer ?
#
loop_
_entity_poly.entity_id
_entity_poly.type
_entity_poly.pdbx_seq_one_letter_code
_entity_poly.pdbx_strand_id
1 'polypeptide(L)'
;MKITNNSKALQGVRSKGRAVYIPPGETRDVDLEGVDLEKAKRLRFLKIEGVSKAVSNQDGDGPKTALEVLEMAKDQNVQFMSFKSAAKKLLGEKTPSTKDEIVAALEELATQP
;
A
#
# COMPACT_ATOMS: atom_id res chain seq x y z
N MET A 1 -14.67 -0.81 -11.80
CA MET A 1 -14.09 -1.13 -10.46
C MET A 1 -14.96 -0.51 -9.37
N LYS A 2 -15.03 -1.06 -8.16
CA LYS A 2 -15.95 -0.56 -7.12
C LYS A 2 -15.29 0.52 -6.27
N ILE A 3 -15.94 1.66 -6.10
CA ILE A 3 -15.48 2.75 -5.25
C ILE A 3 -16.53 3.01 -4.18
N THR A 4 -16.11 2.93 -2.92
CA THR A 4 -16.92 3.28 -1.75
C THR A 4 -16.47 4.63 -1.20
N ASN A 5 -17.44 5.52 -0.98
CA ASN A 5 -17.20 6.79 -0.31
C ASN A 5 -17.37 6.63 1.21
N ASN A 6 -16.27 6.66 1.96
CA ASN A 6 -16.29 6.64 3.42
C ASN A 6 -16.27 8.04 4.06
N SER A 7 -16.26 9.11 3.25
CA SER A 7 -16.36 10.47 3.76
C SER A 7 -17.80 10.83 4.11
N LYS A 8 -17.97 11.83 4.99
CA LYS A 8 -19.27 12.41 5.33
C LYS A 8 -19.83 13.34 4.23
N ALA A 9 -19.06 13.58 3.17
CA ALA A 9 -19.38 14.51 2.09
C ALA A 9 -19.63 13.77 0.77
N LEU A 10 -20.38 14.39 -0.15
CA LEU A 10 -20.56 13.87 -1.50
C LEU A 10 -19.21 13.89 -2.23
N GLN A 11 -18.78 12.74 -2.77
CA GLN A 11 -17.53 12.66 -3.53
C GLN A 11 -17.82 12.50 -5.01
N GLY A 12 -17.17 13.32 -5.83
CA GLY A 12 -17.21 13.22 -7.29
C GLY A 12 -15.93 12.59 -7.80
N VAL A 13 -16.04 11.49 -8.54
CA VAL A 13 -14.91 10.84 -9.22
C VAL A 13 -15.10 10.95 -10.74
N ARG A 14 -14.02 11.10 -11.50
CA ARG A 14 -14.10 11.14 -12.96
C ARG A 14 -13.94 9.74 -13.55
N SER A 15 -14.99 9.24 -14.17
CA SER A 15 -15.00 7.96 -14.88
C SER A 15 -15.21 8.18 -16.36
N LYS A 16 -14.27 7.73 -17.20
CA LYS A 16 -14.38 7.84 -18.67
C LYS A 16 -14.82 9.24 -19.15
N GLY A 17 -14.28 10.29 -18.51
CA GLY A 17 -14.61 11.69 -18.83
C GLY A 17 -15.91 12.23 -18.22
N ARG A 18 -16.69 11.41 -17.50
CA ARG A 18 -17.92 11.83 -16.79
C ARG A 18 -17.70 11.94 -15.29
N ALA A 19 -18.34 12.91 -14.65
CA ALA A 19 -18.37 12.98 -13.20
C ALA A 19 -19.41 11.99 -12.66
N VAL A 20 -18.96 11.05 -11.84
CA VAL A 20 -19.81 10.12 -11.10
C VAL A 20 -19.78 10.55 -9.64
N TYR A 21 -20.95 10.85 -9.09
CA TYR A 21 -21.11 11.24 -7.70
C TYR A 21 -21.45 10.01 -6.85
N ILE A 22 -20.75 9.87 -5.74
CA ILE A 22 -20.88 8.77 -4.80
C ILE A 22 -21.28 9.38 -3.45
N PRO A 23 -22.53 9.18 -3.00
CA PRO A 23 -22.98 9.62 -1.68
C PRO A 23 -22.19 8.99 -0.53
N PRO A 24 -22.17 9.62 0.66
CA PRO A 24 -21.55 9.06 1.86
C PRO A 24 -22.05 7.65 2.17
N GLY A 25 -21.13 6.71 2.37
CA GLY A 25 -21.42 5.30 2.67
C GLY A 25 -21.83 4.46 1.46
N GLU A 26 -22.01 5.05 0.28
CA GLU A 26 -22.43 4.32 -0.92
C GLU A 26 -21.23 3.78 -1.69
N THR A 27 -21.44 2.63 -2.35
CA THR A 27 -20.46 2.03 -3.27
C THR A 27 -21.01 2.07 -4.69
N ARG A 28 -20.21 2.56 -5.63
CA ARG A 28 -20.56 2.62 -7.04
C ARG A 28 -19.52 1.88 -7.88
N ASP A 29 -19.96 1.30 -8.99
CA ASP A 29 -19.03 0.82 -10.00
C ASP A 29 -18.63 1.99 -10.90
N VAL A 30 -17.33 2.16 -11.03
CA VAL A 30 -16.70 3.31 -11.66
C VAL A 30 -15.46 2.80 -12.39
N ASP A 31 -15.25 3.24 -13.62
CA ASP A 31 -14.01 2.96 -14.34
C ASP A 31 -13.06 4.14 -14.18
N LEU A 32 -12.06 3.99 -13.32
CA LEU A 32 -10.94 4.92 -13.19
C LEU A 32 -9.71 4.35 -13.88
N GLU A 33 -8.98 5.20 -14.60
CA GLU A 33 -7.77 4.80 -15.31
C GLU A 33 -6.66 5.83 -15.08
N GLY A 34 -5.40 5.38 -15.20
CA GLY A 34 -4.21 6.22 -15.12
C GLY A 34 -4.16 7.14 -13.89
N VAL A 35 -4.09 8.44 -14.14
CA VAL A 35 -3.89 9.49 -13.12
C VAL A 35 -5.07 9.59 -12.14
N ASP A 36 -6.30 9.34 -12.60
CA ASP A 36 -7.48 9.45 -11.76
C ASP A 36 -7.55 8.29 -10.76
N LEU A 37 -7.09 7.10 -11.16
CA LEU A 37 -6.95 5.96 -10.26
C LEU A 37 -5.89 6.23 -9.18
N GLU A 38 -4.74 6.76 -9.55
CA GLU A 38 -3.70 7.11 -8.57
C GLU A 38 -4.15 8.16 -7.57
N LYS A 39 -4.84 9.21 -8.05
CA LYS A 39 -5.41 10.23 -7.17
C LYS A 39 -6.42 9.63 -6.21
N ALA A 40 -7.33 8.79 -6.71
CA ALA A 40 -8.33 8.14 -5.87
C ALA A 40 -7.71 7.20 -4.84
N LYS A 41 -6.64 6.44 -5.18
CA LYS A 41 -5.89 5.60 -4.24
C LYS A 41 -5.22 6.40 -3.11
N ARG A 42 -4.77 7.63 -3.39
CA ARG A 42 -4.17 8.52 -2.37
C ARG A 42 -5.19 9.08 -1.38
N LEU A 43 -6.49 9.07 -1.74
CA LEU A 43 -7.56 9.60 -0.90
C LEU A 43 -8.04 8.53 0.08
N ARG A 44 -7.65 8.65 1.35
CA ARG A 44 -8.01 7.71 2.44
C ARG A 44 -9.52 7.52 2.65
N PHE A 45 -10.33 8.47 2.17
CA PHE A 45 -11.79 8.43 2.29
C PHE A 45 -12.48 7.74 1.10
N LEU A 46 -11.75 7.35 0.06
CA LEU A 46 -12.26 6.54 -1.04
C LEU A 46 -11.65 5.14 -0.95
N LYS A 47 -12.48 4.12 -0.77
CA LYS A 47 -12.05 2.72 -0.82
C LYS A 47 -12.29 2.20 -2.22
N ILE A 48 -11.26 1.65 -2.87
CA ILE A 48 -11.35 1.12 -4.23
C ILE A 48 -11.15 -0.40 -4.18
N GLU A 49 -12.16 -1.16 -4.62
CA GLU A 49 -12.18 -2.61 -4.68
C GLU A 49 -12.27 -3.09 -6.14
N GLY A 50 -11.54 -4.14 -6.50
CA GLY A 50 -11.52 -4.66 -7.88
C GLY A 50 -10.45 -4.08 -8.79
N VAL A 51 -9.45 -3.39 -8.24
CA VAL A 51 -8.16 -3.22 -8.93
C VAL A 51 -7.36 -4.49 -8.69
N SER A 52 -7.29 -5.37 -9.68
CA SER A 52 -6.34 -6.49 -9.70
C SER A 52 -4.97 -5.95 -9.31
N LYS A 53 -4.39 -6.52 -8.24
CA LYS A 53 -3.11 -6.15 -7.62
C LYS A 53 -2.08 -5.67 -8.65
N ALA A 54 -1.72 -4.40 -8.61
CA ALA A 54 -0.44 -3.93 -9.07
C ALA A 54 -0.11 -2.62 -8.35
N VAL A 55 0.95 -2.70 -7.56
CA VAL A 55 1.75 -1.59 -7.02
C VAL A 55 1.00 -0.62 -6.10
N SER A 56 0.84 -1.02 -4.85
CA SER A 56 0.79 -0.08 -3.73
C SER A 56 2.23 0.25 -3.30
N ASN A 57 3.01 0.85 -4.19
CA ASN A 57 4.21 1.57 -3.79
C ASN A 57 3.85 3.06 -3.79
N GLN A 58 3.49 3.57 -2.62
CA GLN A 58 4.26 4.60 -1.92
C GLN A 58 3.43 5.12 -0.74
N ASP A 59 4.07 5.03 0.42
CA ASP A 59 3.81 5.80 1.63
C ASP A 59 2.49 5.59 2.35
N GLY A 60 2.54 4.70 3.36
CA GLY A 60 1.60 4.77 4.46
C GLY A 60 1.44 3.46 5.19
N ASP A 61 2.41 3.14 6.03
CA ASP A 61 2.15 2.64 7.39
C ASP A 61 1.06 1.54 7.54
N GLY A 62 1.01 0.61 6.60
CA GLY A 62 0.41 -0.70 6.82
C GLY A 62 1.45 -1.60 7.49
N PRO A 63 1.04 -2.58 8.32
CA PRO A 63 1.97 -3.54 8.90
C PRO A 63 2.61 -4.35 7.77
N LYS A 64 3.77 -3.89 7.30
CA LYS A 64 4.59 -4.62 6.34
C LYS A 64 4.96 -5.94 7.00
N THR A 65 4.56 -7.04 6.39
CA THR A 65 4.88 -8.37 6.90
C THR A 65 6.37 -8.67 6.67
N ALA A 66 6.94 -9.63 7.41
CA ALA A 66 8.36 -10.00 7.26
C ALA A 66 8.71 -10.37 5.81
N LEU A 67 7.79 -11.04 5.10
CA LEU A 67 7.91 -11.37 3.68
C LEU A 67 8.01 -10.12 2.79
N GLU A 68 7.18 -9.11 3.04
CA GLU A 68 7.16 -7.89 2.23
C GLU A 68 8.43 -7.04 2.46
N VAL A 69 8.94 -7.03 3.69
CA VAL A 69 10.24 -6.39 3.99
C VAL A 69 11.40 -7.19 3.37
N LEU A 70 11.33 -8.53 3.34
CA LEU A 70 12.30 -9.38 2.64
C LEU A 70 12.32 -9.10 1.14
N GLU A 71 11.15 -8.95 0.52
CA GLU A 71 11.02 -8.57 -0.90
C GLU A 71 11.61 -7.17 -1.15
N MET A 72 11.41 -6.21 -0.23
CA MET A 72 12.06 -4.90 -0.29
C MET A 72 13.59 -4.98 -0.23
N ALA A 73 14.17 -5.99 0.42
CA ALA A 73 15.62 -6.22 0.36
C ALA A 73 16.05 -6.78 -1.00
N LYS A 74 15.23 -7.58 -1.67
CA LYS A 74 15.55 -8.14 -2.99
C LYS A 74 15.38 -7.12 -4.11
N ASP A 75 14.56 -6.09 -3.89
CA ASP A 75 14.37 -5.00 -4.85
C ASP A 75 15.57 -4.03 -4.88
N GLN A 76 16.18 -3.86 -6.05
CA GLN A 76 17.30 -2.94 -6.28
C GLN A 76 16.85 -1.47 -6.29
N ASN A 77 15.55 -1.20 -6.45
CA ASN A 77 15.01 0.15 -6.45
C ASN A 77 14.71 0.68 -5.04
N VAL A 78 14.81 -0.17 -4.01
CA VAL A 78 14.53 0.22 -2.62
C VAL A 78 15.79 0.74 -1.95
N GLN A 79 15.73 1.97 -1.45
CA GLN A 79 16.78 2.53 -0.62
C GLN A 79 16.92 1.74 0.69
N PHE A 80 18.16 1.38 1.02
CA PHE A 80 18.50 0.61 2.23
C PHE A 80 17.94 1.22 3.52
N MET A 81 17.87 2.55 3.62
CA MET A 81 17.29 3.24 4.79
C MET A 81 15.80 2.94 4.99
N SER A 82 15.03 2.82 3.90
CA SER A 82 13.60 2.49 3.95
C SER A 82 13.38 1.03 4.34
N PHE A 83 14.23 0.12 3.83
CA PHE A 83 14.24 -1.29 4.22
C PHE A 83 14.62 -1.45 5.70
N LYS A 84 15.70 -0.81 6.15
CA LYS A 84 16.16 -0.85 7.55
C LYS A 84 15.10 -0.32 8.51
N SER A 85 14.40 0.75 8.16
CA SER A 85 13.29 1.29 8.98
C SER A 85 12.14 0.29 9.10
N ALA A 86 11.75 -0.36 8.00
CA ALA A 86 10.71 -1.38 8.01
C ALA A 86 11.13 -2.62 8.81
N ALA A 87 12.36 -3.08 8.65
CA ALA A 87 12.90 -4.19 9.41
C ALA A 87 13.01 -3.88 10.92
N LYS A 88 13.38 -2.65 11.29
CA LYS A 88 13.44 -2.21 12.69
C LYS A 88 12.07 -2.23 13.36
N LYS A 89 10.99 -1.99 12.61
CA LYS A 89 9.63 -2.14 13.13
C LYS A 89 9.27 -3.60 13.43
N LEU A 90 9.86 -4.57 12.73
CA LEU A 90 9.58 -6.00 12.90
C LEU A 90 10.50 -6.70 13.90
N LEU A 91 11.81 -6.47 13.76
CA LEU A 91 12.85 -7.08 14.60
C LEU A 91 13.13 -6.28 15.88
N GLY A 92 12.56 -5.07 16.00
CA GLY A 92 12.80 -4.19 17.14
C GLY A 92 14.27 -3.80 17.27
N GLU A 93 14.78 -3.73 18.49
CA GLU A 93 16.17 -3.36 18.78
C GLU A 93 17.22 -4.36 18.29
N LYS A 94 16.80 -5.57 17.88
CA LYS A 94 17.69 -6.60 17.31
C LYS A 94 17.95 -6.41 15.82
N THR A 95 17.54 -5.29 15.21
CA THR A 95 17.84 -5.05 13.79
C THR A 95 19.35 -4.82 13.61
N PRO A 96 20.03 -5.65 12.83
CA PRO A 96 21.44 -5.44 12.54
C PRO A 96 21.66 -4.24 11.60
N SER A 97 22.92 -3.87 11.39
CA SER A 97 23.28 -2.68 10.62
C SER A 97 23.47 -2.93 9.13
N THR A 98 23.69 -4.20 8.74
CA THR A 98 23.97 -4.60 7.36
C THR A 98 22.75 -5.23 6.70
N LYS A 99 22.67 -5.13 5.37
CA LYS A 99 21.53 -5.65 4.61
C LYS A 99 21.37 -7.15 4.74
N ASP A 100 22.46 -7.89 4.62
CA ASP A 100 22.43 -9.35 4.63
C ASP A 100 22.02 -9.90 6.00
N GLU A 101 22.50 -9.29 7.09
CA GLU A 101 22.09 -9.67 8.44
C GLU A 101 20.60 -9.36 8.71
N ILE A 102 20.07 -8.25 8.17
CA ILE A 102 18.65 -7.92 8.33
C ILE A 102 17.79 -8.92 7.54
N VAL A 103 18.22 -9.28 6.33
CA VAL A 103 17.55 -10.30 5.50
C VAL A 103 17.50 -11.64 6.23
N ALA A 104 18.63 -12.10 6.77
CA ALA A 104 18.70 -13.35 7.51
C ALA A 104 17.79 -13.35 8.74
N ALA A 105 17.77 -12.27 9.51
CA ALA A 105 16.90 -12.15 10.69
C ALA A 105 15.40 -12.11 10.32
N LEU A 106 15.05 -11.48 9.20
CA LEU A 106 13.68 -11.48 8.69
C LEU A 106 13.27 -12.85 8.13
N GLU A 107 14.17 -13.56 7.46
CA GLU A 107 13.97 -14.94 7.01
C GLU A 107 13.74 -15.87 8.21
N GLU A 108 14.57 -15.79 9.24
CA GLU A 108 14.42 -16.59 10.46
C GLU A 108 13.06 -16.35 11.13
N LEU A 109 12.67 -15.07 11.26
CA LEU A 109 11.37 -14.70 11.83
C LEU A 109 10.18 -15.14 10.95
N ALA A 110 10.35 -15.16 9.63
CA ALA A 110 9.33 -15.64 8.69
C ALA A 110 9.23 -17.18 8.65
N THR A 111 10.30 -17.90 9.02
CA THR A 111 10.33 -19.37 9.08
C THR A 111 9.95 -19.95 10.44
N GLN A 112 9.80 -19.13 11.48
CA GLN A 112 9.24 -19.58 12.76
C GLN A 112 7.72 -19.78 12.64
N PRO A 113 7.18 -20.97 12.98
CA PRO A 113 5.76 -21.29 12.86
C PRO A 113 4.87 -20.55 13.88
#